data_AF-A0A8B6FX32-F1
#
_entry.id   AF-A0A8B6FX32-F1
#
_cell.length_a   1.000
_cell.length_b   1.000
_cell.length_c   1.000
_cell.angle_alpha   90.00
_cell.angle_beta   90.00
_cell.angle_gamma   90.00
#
_symmetry.space_group_name_H-M   'P 1'
#
loop_
_entity.id
_entity.type
_entity.pdbx_description
1 polymer ?
#
loop_
_entity_poly.entity_id
_entity_poly.type
_entity_poly.pdbx_seq_one_letter_code
_entity_poly.pdbx_strand_id
1 'polypeptide(L)'
;MPRKTSSVPEFEEYTFEGLLSTFHNVTQINPHEYNYLHSPIKICKANGNSEDPELLILVKSDVTHFSYRMGIRSTWGNFSINSLKLIFLLGYSSTIEDLVRRKMTNTMT
;
A
#
# COMPACT_ATOMS: atom_id res chain seq x y z
N MET A 1 -16.35 47.19 -35.86
CA MET A 1 -15.76 45.91 -35.39
C MET A 1 -16.67 45.34 -34.31
N PRO A 2 -17.28 44.15 -34.48
CA PRO A 2 -18.11 43.57 -33.43
C PRO A 2 -17.23 42.85 -32.40
N ARG A 3 -17.54 43.09 -31.12
CA ARG A 3 -16.91 42.50 -29.93
C ARG A 3 -17.36 41.05 -29.81
N LYS A 4 -16.43 40.09 -29.94
CA LYS A 4 -16.72 38.67 -29.62
C LYS A 4 -16.99 38.56 -28.11
N THR A 5 -18.20 38.23 -27.72
CA THR A 5 -18.53 37.77 -26.38
C THR A 5 -18.02 36.34 -26.23
N SER A 6 -17.15 36.13 -25.24
CA SER A 6 -16.67 34.79 -24.86
C SER A 6 -17.80 34.09 -24.11
N SER A 7 -18.31 33.01 -24.69
CA SER A 7 -19.22 32.08 -24.03
C SER A 7 -18.43 31.25 -23.02
N VAL A 8 -18.36 31.73 -21.78
CA VAL A 8 -17.94 30.88 -20.65
C VAL A 8 -19.06 29.85 -20.45
N PRO A 9 -18.79 28.53 -20.52
CA PRO A 9 -19.80 27.55 -20.17
C PRO A 9 -20.10 27.66 -18.68
N GLU A 10 -21.38 27.76 -18.39
CA GLU A 10 -22.00 27.66 -17.07
C GLU A 10 -21.53 26.35 -16.39
N PHE A 11 -21.13 26.43 -15.13
CA PHE A 11 -20.75 25.24 -14.36
C PHE A 11 -22.02 24.41 -14.11
N GLU A 12 -22.23 23.36 -14.90
CA GLU A 12 -23.29 22.39 -14.65
C GLU A 12 -22.97 21.59 -13.38
N GLU A 13 -23.90 21.62 -12.43
CA GLU A 13 -23.88 20.84 -11.21
C GLU A 13 -24.11 19.36 -11.55
N TYR A 14 -23.04 18.56 -11.56
CA TYR A 14 -23.14 17.12 -11.86
C TYR A 14 -23.69 16.35 -10.65
N THR A 15 -24.88 15.77 -10.82
CA THR A 15 -25.50 14.88 -9.83
C THR A 15 -24.77 13.52 -9.80
N PHE A 16 -24.66 12.93 -8.61
CA PHE A 16 -23.90 11.69 -8.34
C PHE A 16 -24.35 10.49 -9.20
N GLU A 17 -25.62 10.47 -9.61
CA GLU A 17 -26.19 9.45 -10.51
C GLU A 17 -25.52 9.45 -11.91
N GLY A 18 -25.11 10.61 -12.43
CA GLY A 18 -24.46 10.73 -13.74
C GLY A 18 -23.01 10.24 -13.78
N LEU A 19 -22.36 10.15 -12.62
CA LEU A 19 -21.00 9.62 -12.50
C LEU A 19 -20.95 8.10 -12.63
N LEU A 20 -22.02 7.38 -12.27
CA LEU A 20 -22.02 5.91 -12.29
C LEU A 20 -22.13 5.34 -13.72
N SER A 21 -22.74 6.04 -14.66
CA SER A 21 -22.88 5.56 -16.05
C SER A 21 -21.65 5.80 -16.93
N THR A 22 -20.72 6.65 -16.49
CA THR A 22 -19.47 6.97 -17.22
C THR A 22 -18.26 6.17 -16.76
N PHE A 23 -18.37 5.33 -15.71
CA PHE A 23 -17.37 4.31 -15.39
C PHE A 23 -17.48 3.08 -16.31
N HIS A 24 -17.51 3.33 -17.63
CA HIS A 24 -17.36 2.27 -18.61
C HIS A 24 -15.89 1.82 -18.67
N ASN A 25 -15.65 0.58 -18.25
CA ASN A 25 -14.46 -0.23 -18.54
C ASN A 25 -13.11 0.48 -18.37
N VAL A 26 -12.79 0.91 -17.15
CA VAL A 26 -11.40 1.16 -16.78
C VAL A 26 -10.67 -0.18 -16.81
N THR A 27 -9.95 -0.47 -17.90
CA THR A 27 -8.98 -1.56 -17.92
C THR A 27 -7.95 -1.27 -16.84
N GLN A 28 -7.79 -2.20 -15.91
CA GLN A 28 -6.80 -2.06 -14.83
C GLN A 28 -5.41 -1.86 -15.48
N ILE A 29 -4.89 -0.64 -15.38
CA ILE A 29 -3.63 -0.25 -16.04
C ILE A 29 -2.46 -1.07 -15.47
N ASN A 30 -2.53 -1.41 -14.17
CA ASN A 30 -1.50 -2.17 -13.46
C ASN A 30 -2.14 -3.33 -12.67
N PRO A 31 -2.38 -4.48 -13.32
CA PRO A 31 -2.71 -5.72 -12.62
C PRO A 31 -1.59 -6.06 -11.65
N HIS A 32 -1.88 -6.16 -10.36
CA HIS A 32 -0.89 -6.38 -9.31
C HIS A 32 -0.83 -7.87 -8.95
N GLU A 33 -0.46 -8.72 -9.92
CA GLU A 33 -0.35 -10.18 -9.77
C GLU A 33 0.99 -10.61 -9.15
N TYR A 34 1.34 -10.03 -7.99
CA TYR A 34 2.55 -10.42 -7.28
C TYR A 34 2.26 -11.51 -6.23
N ASN A 35 3.06 -12.56 -6.26
CA ASN A 35 3.03 -13.59 -5.22
C ASN A 35 3.83 -13.14 -4.01
N TYR A 36 3.17 -13.03 -2.86
CA TYR A 36 3.83 -12.68 -1.61
C TYR A 36 4.62 -13.88 -1.08
N LEU A 37 5.94 -13.75 -1.00
CA LEU A 37 6.79 -14.75 -0.35
C LEU A 37 6.59 -14.78 1.16
N HIS A 38 6.32 -13.62 1.75
CA HIS A 38 6.08 -13.47 3.18
C HIS A 38 4.95 -12.46 3.37
N SER A 39 3.82 -12.95 3.85
CA SER A 39 2.70 -12.12 4.27
C SER A 39 2.45 -12.38 5.75
N PRO A 40 2.48 -11.35 6.61
CA PRO A 40 2.21 -11.55 8.00
C PRO A 40 0.68 -11.65 8.21
N ILE A 41 0.18 -12.88 8.14
CA ILE A 41 -1.26 -13.27 8.16
C ILE A 41 -2.04 -12.74 9.39
N LYS A 42 -1.37 -12.15 10.38
CA LYS A 42 -1.95 -11.81 11.69
C LYS A 42 -1.75 -10.35 12.14
N ILE A 43 -1.32 -9.44 11.26
CA ILE A 43 -1.12 -8.03 11.67
C ILE A 43 -2.45 -7.31 11.87
N CYS A 44 -3.40 -7.58 10.99
CA CYS A 44 -4.79 -7.17 11.12
C CYS A 44 -5.62 -8.45 11.30
N LYS A 45 -6.32 -8.62 12.41
CA LYS A 45 -7.17 -9.80 12.65
C LYS A 45 -8.64 -9.39 12.55
N ALA A 46 -9.33 -9.97 11.57
CA ALA A 46 -10.79 -10.01 11.54
C ALA A 46 -11.42 -10.87 12.68
N ASN A 47 -10.62 -11.68 13.40
CA ASN A 47 -11.11 -12.65 14.40
C ASN A 47 -10.59 -12.33 15.81
N GLY A 48 -11.15 -11.27 16.41
CA GLY A 48 -11.88 -11.40 17.69
C GLY A 48 -11.25 -10.91 18.98
N ASN A 49 -9.92 -10.86 19.15
CA ASN A 49 -9.32 -10.56 20.47
C ASN A 49 -8.20 -9.49 20.46
N SER A 50 -8.04 -8.77 19.35
CA SER A 50 -7.16 -7.59 19.25
C SER A 50 -7.81 -6.59 18.31
N GLU A 51 -8.01 -5.36 18.76
CA GLU A 51 -8.60 -4.28 17.95
C GLU A 51 -7.84 -4.11 16.63
N ASP A 52 -8.58 -3.88 15.55
CA ASP A 52 -8.00 -3.49 14.26
C ASP A 52 -7.10 -2.27 14.46
N PRO A 53 -5.97 -2.18 13.73
CA PRO A 53 -5.10 -1.04 13.89
C PRO A 53 -5.83 0.24 13.48
N GLU A 54 -5.85 1.23 14.37
CA GLU A 54 -6.32 2.58 14.07
C GLU A 54 -5.41 3.24 13.02
N LEU A 55 -4.11 2.90 13.06
CA LEU A 55 -3.14 3.37 12.07
C LEU A 55 -2.17 2.26 11.68
N LEU A 56 -2.11 2.03 10.36
CA LEU A 56 -1.17 1.13 9.71
C LEU A 56 -0.12 1.95 8.95
N ILE A 57 1.14 1.83 9.34
CA ILE A 57 2.27 2.50 8.69
C ILE A 57 2.98 1.49 7.79
N LEU A 58 3.02 1.79 6.49
CA LEU A 58 3.70 0.98 5.48
C LEU A 58 4.97 1.67 5.02
N VAL A 59 6.12 1.04 5.24
CA VAL A 59 7.43 1.57 4.82
C VAL A 59 7.98 0.73 3.69
N LYS A 60 8.12 1.33 2.50
CA LYS A 60 8.82 0.70 1.37
C LYS A 60 10.32 0.57 1.69
N SER A 61 10.89 -0.61 1.48
CA SER A 61 12.29 -0.88 1.76
C SER A 61 12.84 -1.97 0.83
N ASP A 62 14.13 -1.94 0.54
CA ASP A 62 14.81 -3.01 -0.20
C ASP A 62 15.26 -4.10 0.78
N VAL A 63 15.34 -5.36 0.35
CA VAL A 63 15.82 -6.46 1.21
C VAL A 63 17.18 -6.18 1.85
N THR A 64 18.07 -5.45 1.16
CA THR A 64 19.41 -5.05 1.64
C THR A 64 19.41 -3.95 2.70
N HIS A 65 18.33 -3.17 2.83
CA HIS A 65 18.22 -2.04 3.78
C HIS A 65 17.96 -2.47 5.24
N PHE A 66 18.60 -3.54 5.70
CA PHE A 66 18.38 -4.08 7.04
C PHE A 66 18.71 -3.07 8.14
N SER A 67 19.83 -2.37 8.05
CA SER A 67 20.26 -1.36 9.03
C SER A 67 19.28 -0.20 9.14
N TYR A 68 18.74 0.29 8.01
CA TYR A 68 17.71 1.34 8.00
C TYR A 68 16.42 0.89 8.70
N ARG A 69 15.95 -0.33 8.41
CA ARG A 69 14.77 -0.88 9.09
C ARG A 69 15.02 -1.05 10.59
N MET A 70 16.22 -1.45 10.99
CA MET A 70 16.61 -1.51 12.40
C MET A 70 16.59 -0.13 13.06
N GLY A 71 17.15 0.89 12.40
CA GLY A 71 17.10 2.27 12.88
C GLY A 71 15.68 2.79 13.07
N ILE A 72 14.77 2.49 12.14
CA ILE A 72 13.34 2.81 12.29
C ILE A 72 12.76 2.10 13.52
N ARG A 73 12.97 0.79 13.65
CA ARG A 73 12.49 0.01 14.80
C ARG A 73 13.06 0.49 16.13
N SER A 74 14.29 0.99 16.18
CA SER A 74 14.91 1.49 17.40
C SER A 74 14.63 2.96 17.69
N THR A 75 13.94 3.66 16.78
CA THR A 75 13.58 5.07 16.93
C THR A 75 12.07 5.24 16.91
N TRP A 76 11.53 5.92 15.89
CA TRP A 76 10.12 6.28 15.82
C TRP A 76 9.18 5.10 15.52
N GLY A 77 9.71 3.95 15.13
CA GLY A 77 8.93 2.75 14.81
C GLY A 77 8.66 1.82 16.00
N ASN A 78 9.15 2.15 17.21
CA ASN A 78 8.87 1.37 18.41
C ASN A 78 7.61 1.89 19.11
N PHE A 79 6.45 1.41 18.69
CA PHE A 79 5.18 1.80 19.29
C PHE A 79 4.84 0.91 20.49
N SER A 80 4.59 1.52 21.65
CA SER A 80 4.04 0.83 22.82
C SER A 80 2.52 0.62 22.74
N ILE A 81 1.87 1.22 21.74
CA ILE A 81 0.41 1.24 21.56
C ILE A 81 0.00 0.12 20.60
N ASN A 82 -0.89 -0.75 21.06
CA ASN A 82 -1.31 -1.93 20.30
C ASN A 82 -2.10 -1.60 19.03
N SER A 83 -2.78 -0.45 18.97
CA SER A 83 -3.54 0.03 17.80
C SER A 83 -2.66 0.59 16.66
N LEU A 84 -1.35 0.74 16.88
CA LEU A 84 -0.40 1.14 15.85
C LEU A 84 0.37 -0.07 15.31
N LYS A 85 0.40 -0.22 13.99
CA LYS A 85 1.16 -1.30 13.33
C LYS A 85 2.11 -0.72 12.29
N LEU A 86 3.34 -1.25 12.29
CA LEU A 86 4.38 -0.91 11.32
C LEU A 86 4.73 -2.14 10.48
N ILE A 87 4.59 -2.03 9.16
CA ILE A 87 4.96 -3.08 8.20
C ILE A 87 6.00 -2.53 7.23
N PHE A 88 7.02 -3.33 6.94
CA PHE A 88 7.96 -3.05 5.85
C PHE A 88 7.53 -3.79 4.59
N LEU A 89 7.25 -3.05 3.52
CA LEU A 89 7.00 -3.60 2.20
C LEU A 89 8.35 -3.84 1.52
N LEU A 90 8.67 -5.11 1.28
CA LEU A 90 9.92 -5.52 0.67
C LEU A 90 9.68 -6.03 -0.75
N GLY A 91 10.38 -5.42 -1.70
CA GLY A 91 10.58 -5.97 -3.03
C GLY A 91 11.95 -6.64 -3.14
N TYR A 92 12.07 -7.58 -4.06
CA TYR A 92 13.37 -8.16 -4.43
C TYR A 92 13.51 -8.14 -5.95
N SER A 93 14.75 -8.05 -6.42
CA SER A 93 15.07 -8.26 -7.83
C SER A 93 15.07 -9.75 -8.15
N SER A 94 14.67 -10.12 -9.37
CA SER A 94 14.75 -11.50 -9.87
C SER A 94 16.15 -12.11 -9.73
N THR A 95 17.19 -11.28 -9.80
CA THR A 95 18.60 -11.70 -9.64
C THR A 95 18.93 -12.30 -8.27
N ILE A 96 18.15 -11.97 -7.23
CA ILE A 96 18.39 -12.41 -5.86
C ILE A 96 17.24 -13.26 -5.30
N GLU A 97 16.30 -13.69 -6.15
CA GLU A 97 15.11 -14.42 -5.73
C GLU A 97 15.46 -15.70 -4.94
N ASP A 98 16.35 -16.53 -5.47
CA ASP A 98 16.77 -17.78 -4.82
C ASP A 98 17.43 -17.55 -3.47
N LEU A 99 18.15 -16.44 -3.32
CA LEU A 99 18.78 -16.07 -2.06
C LEU A 99 17.71 -15.64 -1.04
N VAL A 100 16.73 -14.84 -1.47
CA VAL A 100 15.62 -14.38 -0.62
C VAL A 100 14.77 -15.56 -0.16
N ARG A 101 14.42 -16.48 -1.08
CA ARG A 101 13.66 -17.70 -0.77
C ARG A 101 14.39 -18.59 0.22
N ARG A 102 15.69 -18.87 0.00
CA ARG A 102 16.52 -19.68 0.93
C ARG A 102 16.64 -19.05 2.31
N LYS A 103 16.83 -17.73 2.39
CA LYS A 103 16.87 -17.04 3.69
C LYS A 103 15.53 -17.14 4.41
N MET A 104 14.40 -17.06 3.71
CA MET A 104 13.07 -17.22 4.31
C MET A 104 12.83 -18.61 4.89
N THR A 105 13.23 -19.68 4.19
CA THR A 105 13.02 -21.06 4.65
C THR A 105 13.87 -21.42 5.86
N ASN A 106 15.08 -20.86 5.99
CA ASN A 106 16.02 -21.20 7.06
C ASN A 106 15.75 -20.47 8.39
N THR A 107 14.83 -19.51 8.43
CA THR A 107 14.42 -18.77 9.65
C THR A 107 13.17 -19.35 10.33
N MET A 108 12.65 -20.51 9.89
CA MET A 108 11.49 -21.19 10.49
C MET A 108 11.83 -22.32 11.48
N THR A 109 13.11 -22.46 11.88
CA THR A 109 13.57 -23.33 12.99
C THR A 109 14.08 -22.49 14.12
#